data_AF-A0A670ZJY0-F1
#
_entry.id   AF-A0A670ZJY0-F1
#
_cell.length_a   1.000
_cell.length_b   1.000
_cell.length_c   1.000
_cell.angle_alpha   90.00
_cell.angle_beta   90.00
_cell.angle_gamma   90.00
#
_symmetry.space_group_name_H-M   'P 1'
#
loop_
_entity.id
_entity.type
_entity.pdbx_description
1 polymer ?
#
loop_
_entity_poly.entity_id
_entity_poly.type
_entity_poly.pdbx_seq_one_letter_code
_entity_poly.pdbx_strand_id
1 'polypeptide(L)'
;MQRQTKSKTVAKSRLSSGRPVHQNSNNSMCHDVWPCKHPVFDQVRCLVSHLNMSAPVLFESYVRSQGYPFTEEKKLDEFCEPDQAFPPFVSSLSDKERVINLYQIFVFFNASLDNITKDQESLGDVESKEDLLRRLRNTTNNTGGLLSNLTCLLCSKYKVNHVDVTYGNHSSTDSFEKKQKGCQILRKYTKVISHAAQALGHCRHKQT
;
A
#
# COMPACT_ATOMS: atom_id res chain seq x y z
N MET A 1 -55.58 -44.10 29.19
CA MET A 1 -56.53 -43.46 28.25
C MET A 1 -55.81 -42.28 27.60
N GLN A 2 -55.27 -42.48 26.38
CA GLN A 2 -55.72 -41.86 25.12
C GLN A 2 -55.65 -40.32 25.14
N ARG A 3 -54.57 -39.75 24.56
CA ARG A 3 -54.45 -39.25 23.17
C ARG A 3 -55.23 -37.94 22.94
N GLN A 4 -54.50 -36.86 22.69
CA GLN A 4 -54.47 -36.29 21.34
C GLN A 4 -53.23 -35.41 21.12
N THR A 5 -52.52 -35.78 20.07
CA THR A 5 -51.38 -35.15 19.41
C THR A 5 -51.80 -33.90 18.64
N LYS A 6 -50.98 -32.84 18.66
CA LYS A 6 -50.89 -31.89 17.54
C LYS A 6 -49.44 -31.69 17.13
N SER A 7 -49.16 -32.19 15.94
CA SER A 7 -47.93 -32.10 15.18
C SER A 7 -47.71 -30.65 14.71
N LYS A 8 -46.50 -30.10 14.91
CA LYS A 8 -46.04 -28.90 14.21
C LYS A 8 -44.90 -29.29 13.27
N THR A 9 -45.24 -29.20 12.00
CA THR A 9 -44.45 -29.56 10.83
C THR A 9 -43.14 -28.77 10.77
N VAL A 10 -42.04 -29.51 10.67
CA VAL A 10 -40.70 -29.01 10.35
C VAL A 10 -40.71 -28.47 8.91
N ALA A 11 -40.46 -27.17 8.76
CA ALA A 11 -40.22 -26.57 7.46
C ALA A 11 -38.87 -27.09 6.93
N LYS A 12 -38.94 -28.08 6.03
CA LYS A 12 -37.81 -28.55 5.21
C LYS A 12 -37.55 -27.50 4.13
N SER A 13 -36.61 -26.60 4.37
CA SER A 13 -36.03 -25.74 3.34
C SER A 13 -35.26 -26.63 2.36
N ARG A 14 -35.77 -26.76 1.14
CA ARG A 14 -35.05 -27.41 0.03
C ARG A 14 -33.82 -26.55 -0.28
N LEU A 15 -32.62 -27.05 0.00
CA LEU A 15 -31.41 -26.48 -0.59
C LEU A 15 -31.45 -26.79 -2.09
N SER A 16 -31.78 -25.79 -2.88
CA SER A 16 -31.59 -25.79 -4.31
C SER A 16 -30.12 -26.05 -4.61
N SER A 17 -29.87 -27.05 -5.46
CA SER A 17 -28.57 -27.37 -6.03
C SER A 17 -28.01 -26.15 -6.76
N GLY A 18 -27.23 -25.33 -6.06
CA GLY A 18 -26.40 -24.29 -6.67
C GLY A 18 -25.38 -24.98 -7.57
N ARG A 19 -25.37 -24.61 -8.86
CA ARG A 19 -24.26 -24.94 -9.75
C ARG A 19 -22.95 -24.59 -9.04
N PRO A 20 -21.87 -25.38 -9.23
CA PRO A 20 -20.55 -24.91 -8.86
C PRO A 20 -20.36 -23.56 -9.54
N VAL A 21 -20.14 -22.52 -8.74
CA VAL A 21 -19.63 -21.27 -9.28
C VAL A 21 -18.32 -21.65 -9.94
N HIS A 22 -18.29 -21.66 -11.26
CA HIS A 22 -17.05 -21.73 -12.01
C HIS A 22 -16.22 -20.53 -11.57
N GLN A 23 -15.32 -20.76 -10.62
CA GLN A 23 -14.29 -19.82 -10.23
C GLN A 23 -13.24 -19.86 -11.33
N ASN A 24 -13.57 -19.25 -12.47
CA ASN A 24 -12.64 -19.04 -13.57
C ASN A 24 -12.89 -17.67 -14.19
N SER A 25 -12.69 -16.65 -13.37
CA SER A 25 -12.30 -15.33 -13.83
C SER A 25 -10.81 -15.26 -13.55
N ASN A 26 -10.00 -15.25 -14.61
CA ASN A 26 -8.59 -14.89 -14.52
C ASN A 26 -8.52 -13.49 -13.93
N ASN A 27 -8.27 -13.38 -12.62
CA ASN A 27 -8.13 -12.11 -11.90
C ASN A 27 -6.77 -11.49 -12.25
N SER A 28 -6.60 -11.18 -13.53
CA SER A 28 -5.40 -10.64 -14.13
C SER A 28 -5.33 -9.16 -13.81
N MET A 29 -4.19 -8.70 -13.30
CA MET A 29 -3.95 -7.26 -13.12
C MET A 29 -3.96 -6.49 -14.45
N CYS A 30 -3.89 -7.22 -15.57
CA CYS A 30 -3.84 -6.67 -16.91
C CYS A 30 -5.21 -6.55 -17.58
N HIS A 31 -6.30 -6.90 -16.88
CA HIS A 31 -7.65 -6.69 -17.40
C HIS A 31 -7.85 -5.18 -17.66
N ASP A 32 -8.25 -4.83 -18.88
CA ASP A 32 -8.43 -3.44 -19.36
C ASP A 32 -7.19 -2.53 -19.34
N VAL A 33 -5.98 -3.09 -19.22
CA VAL A 33 -4.74 -2.30 -19.32
C VAL A 33 -4.46 -1.94 -20.78
N TRP A 34 -4.66 -0.66 -21.10
CA TRP A 34 -4.30 -0.11 -22.41
C TRP A 34 -2.78 -0.13 -22.64
N PRO A 35 -2.33 -0.22 -23.90
CA PRO A 35 -0.91 -0.10 -24.22
C PRO A 35 -0.31 1.19 -23.65
N CYS A 36 0.86 1.05 -23.02
CA CYS A 36 1.61 2.18 -22.49
C CYS A 36 1.91 3.23 -23.57
N LYS A 37 1.50 4.48 -23.35
CA LYS A 37 1.97 5.63 -24.14
C LYS A 37 3.26 6.18 -23.53
N HIS A 38 4.16 6.71 -24.37
CA HIS A 38 5.40 7.43 -23.95
C HIS A 38 6.43 6.55 -23.21
N PRO A 39 7.65 7.05 -22.86
CA PRO A 39 8.63 6.23 -22.16
C PRO A 39 8.24 6.10 -20.68
N VAL A 40 7.29 5.21 -20.38
CA VAL A 40 6.74 4.97 -19.03
C VAL A 40 7.82 4.72 -17.99
N PHE A 41 8.93 4.09 -18.37
CA PHE A 41 10.04 3.86 -17.44
C PHE A 41 10.69 5.16 -16.95
N ASP A 42 10.77 6.21 -17.78
CA ASP A 42 11.23 7.53 -17.33
C ASP A 42 10.23 8.18 -16.39
N GLN A 43 8.93 8.01 -16.61
CA GLN A 43 7.90 8.48 -15.67
C GLN A 43 8.00 7.77 -14.32
N VAL A 44 8.23 6.45 -14.32
CA VAL A 44 8.50 5.66 -13.10
C VAL A 44 9.69 6.25 -12.35
N ARG A 45 10.81 6.49 -13.03
CA ARG A 45 12.01 7.12 -12.46
C ARG A 45 11.71 8.49 -11.84
N CYS A 46 10.97 9.34 -12.55
CA CYS A 46 10.61 10.66 -12.08
C CYS A 46 9.68 10.64 -10.86
N LEU A 47 8.67 9.76 -10.86
CA LEU A 47 7.76 9.59 -9.72
C LEU A 47 8.49 9.03 -8.50
N VAL A 48 9.36 8.02 -8.67
CA VAL A 48 10.17 7.48 -7.57
C VAL A 48 11.10 8.56 -7.00
N SER A 49 11.72 9.38 -7.84
CA SER A 49 12.55 10.51 -7.39
C SER A 49 11.72 11.55 -6.61
N HIS A 50 10.53 11.91 -7.09
CA HIS A 50 9.64 12.85 -6.41
C HIS A 50 9.15 12.31 -5.05
N LEU A 51 8.78 11.03 -5.01
CA LEU A 51 8.42 10.31 -3.79
C LEU A 51 9.58 10.26 -2.79
N ASN A 52 10.81 10.06 -3.26
CA ASN A 52 12.01 10.11 -2.42
C ASN A 52 12.23 11.49 -1.79
N MET A 53 12.13 12.56 -2.59
CA MET A 53 12.33 13.93 -2.11
C MET A 53 11.31 14.34 -1.04
N SER A 54 10.08 13.82 -1.12
CA SER A 54 9.01 14.15 -0.18
C SER A 54 8.96 13.23 1.06
N ALA A 55 9.64 12.08 1.02
CA ALA A 55 9.58 11.07 2.08
C ALA A 55 10.08 11.54 3.46
N PRO A 56 11.23 12.25 3.58
CA PRO A 56 11.71 12.72 4.89
C PRO A 56 10.70 13.68 5.56
N VAL A 57 10.19 14.64 4.79
CA VAL A 57 9.24 15.64 5.31
C VAL A 57 7.90 15.01 5.68
N LEU A 58 7.44 13.99 4.94
CA LEU A 58 6.27 13.21 5.34
C LEU A 58 6.49 12.51 6.70
N PHE A 59 7.64 11.85 6.87
CA PHE A 59 7.97 11.15 8.11
C PHE A 59 8.08 12.12 9.30
N GLU A 60 8.77 13.23 9.14
CA GLU A 60 8.89 14.27 10.18
C GLU A 60 7.53 14.87 10.55
N SER A 61 6.69 15.17 9.56
CA SER A 61 5.32 15.67 9.79
C SER A 61 4.48 14.64 10.56
N TYR A 62 4.63 13.35 10.23
CA TYR A 62 3.94 12.28 10.95
C TYR A 62 4.36 12.22 12.42
N VAL A 63 5.66 12.12 12.70
CA VAL A 63 6.22 12.03 14.06
C VAL A 63 5.80 13.22 14.91
N ARG A 64 5.92 14.44 14.36
CA ARG A 64 5.51 15.67 15.05
C ARG A 64 4.04 15.65 15.44
N SER A 65 3.18 15.17 14.54
CA SER A 65 1.73 15.10 14.75
C SER A 65 1.30 14.03 15.76
N GLN A 66 2.19 13.09 16.12
CA GLN A 66 1.88 12.07 17.13
C GLN A 66 2.05 12.58 18.56
N GLY A 67 2.89 13.60 18.76
CA GLY A 67 3.25 14.16 20.07
C GLY A 67 4.12 13.21 20.91
N TYR A 68 4.19 13.46 22.22
CA TYR A 68 4.88 12.58 23.16
C TYR A 68 4.28 11.16 23.13
N PRO A 69 5.09 10.08 23.16
CA PRO A 69 6.57 10.05 23.26
C PRO A 69 7.29 10.01 21.91
N PHE A 70 6.57 10.06 20.78
CA PHE A 70 7.16 9.93 19.43
C PHE A 70 8.10 11.09 19.07
N THR A 71 7.91 12.26 19.67
CA THR A 71 8.80 13.41 19.48
C THR A 71 10.09 13.34 20.30
N GLU A 72 10.25 12.37 21.19
CA GLU A 72 11.52 12.16 21.91
C GLU A 72 12.50 11.37 21.04
N GLU A 73 13.56 12.03 20.56
CA GLU A 73 14.55 11.44 19.65
C GLU A 73 15.11 10.10 20.16
N LYS A 74 15.38 10.00 21.47
CA LYS A 74 15.90 8.78 22.12
C LYS A 74 14.93 7.59 22.06
N LYS A 75 13.62 7.83 21.96
CA LYS A 75 12.59 6.79 21.90
C LYS A 75 12.05 6.56 20.49
N LEU A 76 12.39 7.44 19.55
CA LEU A 76 11.98 7.29 18.16
C LEU A 76 12.51 5.99 17.56
N ASP A 77 13.72 5.57 17.95
CA ASP A 77 14.29 4.30 17.51
C ASP A 77 13.55 3.10 18.06
N GLU A 78 13.10 3.16 19.31
CA GLU A 78 12.34 2.11 19.97
C GLU A 78 10.94 1.93 19.35
N PHE A 79 10.22 3.02 19.13
CA PHE A 79 8.83 2.94 18.65
C PHE A 79 8.74 2.82 17.14
N CYS A 80 9.63 3.48 16.40
CA CYS A 80 9.57 3.53 14.95
C CYS A 80 10.59 2.58 14.31
N GLU A 81 11.05 1.54 15.02
CA GLU A 81 11.91 0.52 14.43
C GLU A 81 11.23 -0.09 13.19
N PRO A 82 11.87 -0.09 12.02
CA PRO A 82 11.20 -0.47 10.78
C PRO A 82 10.64 -1.91 10.81
N ASP A 83 9.34 -2.04 10.54
CA ASP A 83 8.64 -3.32 10.47
C ASP A 83 9.25 -4.26 9.40
N GLN A 84 9.35 -5.56 9.74
CA GLN A 84 9.98 -6.57 8.87
C GLN A 84 9.08 -7.06 7.74
N ALA A 85 7.76 -6.89 7.83
CA ALA A 85 6.82 -7.29 6.79
C ALA A 85 6.84 -6.35 5.58
N PHE A 86 7.38 -5.12 5.73
CA PHE A 86 7.54 -4.20 4.62
C PHE A 86 8.53 -4.77 3.59
N PRO A 87 8.12 -4.94 2.31
CA PRO A 87 8.97 -5.59 1.31
C PRO A 87 10.30 -4.87 1.09
N PRO A 88 11.45 -5.58 1.05
CA PRO A 88 12.73 -4.96 0.78
C PRO A 88 12.87 -4.59 -0.70
N PHE A 89 13.65 -3.55 -0.98
CA PHE A 89 14.10 -3.26 -2.33
C PHE A 89 15.42 -3.96 -2.63
N VAL A 90 15.51 -4.63 -3.78
CA VAL A 90 16.70 -5.39 -4.21
C VAL A 90 17.25 -4.81 -5.51
N SER A 91 18.36 -4.08 -5.41
CA SER A 91 18.94 -3.34 -6.55
C SER A 91 19.61 -4.23 -7.60
N SER A 92 20.11 -5.40 -7.21
CA SER A 92 20.81 -6.36 -8.08
C SER A 92 19.90 -7.13 -9.03
N LEU A 93 18.57 -6.97 -8.92
CA LEU A 93 17.59 -7.63 -9.78
C LEU A 93 17.69 -7.16 -11.25
N SER A 94 17.29 -8.04 -12.17
CA SER A 94 17.08 -7.66 -13.57
C SER A 94 15.99 -6.59 -13.72
N ASP A 95 15.92 -5.90 -14.85
CA ASP A 95 14.91 -4.85 -15.08
C ASP A 95 13.47 -5.35 -14.83
N LYS A 96 13.13 -6.55 -15.31
CA LYS A 96 11.79 -7.15 -15.11
C LYS A 96 11.51 -7.38 -13.63
N GLU A 97 12.43 -8.06 -12.95
CA GLU A 97 12.28 -8.41 -11.53
C GLU A 97 12.28 -7.17 -10.64
N ARG A 98 13.06 -6.14 -10.99
CA ARG A 98 13.07 -4.85 -10.29
C ARG A 98 11.73 -4.14 -10.40
N VAL A 99 11.09 -4.17 -11.57
CA VAL A 99 9.73 -3.62 -11.75
C VAL A 99 8.70 -4.41 -10.93
N ILE A 100 8.81 -5.74 -10.86
CA ILE A 100 7.98 -6.59 -9.98
C ILE A 100 8.20 -6.22 -8.51
N ASN A 101 9.45 -6.11 -8.07
CA ASN A 101 9.79 -5.77 -6.69
C ASN A 101 9.28 -4.37 -6.30
N LEU A 102 9.42 -3.38 -7.19
CA LEU A 102 8.82 -2.05 -7.00
C LEU A 102 7.30 -2.13 -6.89
N TYR A 103 6.64 -2.92 -7.76
CA TYR A 103 5.20 -3.10 -7.70
C TYR A 103 4.75 -3.67 -6.35
N GLN A 104 5.41 -4.72 -5.86
CA GLN A 104 5.12 -5.31 -4.54
C GLN A 104 5.28 -4.30 -3.40
N ILE A 105 6.38 -3.53 -3.40
CA ILE A 105 6.64 -2.48 -2.40
C ILE A 105 5.50 -1.45 -2.40
N PHE A 106 5.12 -0.94 -3.57
CA PHE A 106 4.15 0.15 -3.65
C PHE A 106 2.71 -0.31 -3.47
N VAL A 107 2.37 -1.57 -3.77
CA VAL A 107 1.06 -2.13 -3.40
C VAL A 107 0.93 -2.23 -1.88
N PHE A 108 1.95 -2.78 -1.20
CA PHE A 108 2.01 -2.84 0.26
C PHE A 108 1.91 -1.43 0.86
N PHE A 109 2.70 -0.50 0.33
CA PHE A 109 2.77 0.87 0.84
C PHE A 109 1.47 1.64 0.61
N ASN A 110 0.84 1.52 -0.55
CA ASN A 110 -0.44 2.19 -0.85
C ASN A 110 -1.53 1.75 0.13
N ALA A 111 -1.68 0.45 0.34
CA ALA A 111 -2.65 -0.07 1.32
C ALA A 111 -2.33 0.41 2.75
N SER A 112 -1.04 0.52 3.09
CA SER A 112 -0.62 1.03 4.39
C SER A 112 -0.89 2.54 4.53
N LEU A 113 -0.71 3.34 3.49
CA LEU A 113 -1.03 4.77 3.49
C LEU A 113 -2.53 5.00 3.72
N ASP A 114 -3.39 4.20 3.11
CA ASP A 114 -4.84 4.29 3.33
C ASP A 114 -5.21 4.04 4.79
N ASN A 115 -4.60 3.01 5.41
CA ASN A 115 -4.83 2.70 6.82
C ASN A 115 -4.28 3.80 7.74
N ILE A 116 -3.05 4.26 7.48
CA ILE A 116 -2.43 5.35 8.25
C ILE A 116 -3.27 6.62 8.15
N THR A 117 -3.77 6.95 6.96
CA THR A 117 -4.61 8.14 6.75
C THR A 117 -5.90 8.06 7.55
N LYS A 118 -6.62 6.92 7.47
CA LYS A 118 -7.85 6.68 8.26
C LYS A 118 -7.58 6.74 9.76
N ASP A 119 -6.48 6.16 10.22
CA ASP A 119 -6.09 6.22 11.62
C ASP A 119 -5.82 7.66 12.04
N GLN A 120 -5.08 8.45 11.25
CA GLN A 120 -4.80 9.84 11.58
C GLN A 120 -6.04 10.74 11.55
N GLU A 121 -7.01 10.46 10.66
CA GLU A 121 -8.32 11.13 10.64
C GLU A 121 -9.15 10.82 11.90
N SER A 122 -9.01 9.62 12.47
CA SER A 122 -9.73 9.20 13.68
C SER A 122 -9.05 9.60 14.99
N LEU A 123 -7.75 9.93 14.95
CA LEU A 123 -6.93 10.19 16.12
C LEU A 123 -6.82 11.69 16.38
N GLY A 124 -7.34 12.16 17.52
CA GLY A 124 -7.16 13.55 17.97
C GLY A 124 -7.94 14.56 17.12
N ASP A 125 -7.51 15.82 17.16
CA ASP A 125 -8.14 16.90 16.40
C ASP A 125 -7.56 17.03 14.99
N VAL A 126 -8.45 16.98 13.99
CA VAL A 126 -8.10 16.98 12.55
C VAL A 126 -7.42 18.30 12.16
N GLU A 127 -7.84 19.44 12.72
CA GLU A 127 -7.28 20.75 12.37
C GLU A 127 -5.78 20.82 12.66
N SER A 128 -5.35 20.21 13.76
CA SER A 128 -3.94 20.11 14.14
C SER A 128 -3.08 19.23 13.21
N LYS A 129 -3.71 18.46 12.32
CA LYS A 129 -3.09 17.45 11.45
C LYS A 129 -3.29 17.69 9.96
N GLU A 130 -3.87 18.82 9.57
CA GLU A 130 -4.21 19.08 8.16
C GLU A 130 -2.99 19.02 7.23
N ASP A 131 -1.83 19.52 7.66
CA ASP A 131 -0.58 19.38 6.90
C ASP A 131 -0.17 17.91 6.69
N LEU A 132 -0.27 17.09 7.73
CA LEU A 132 0.05 15.66 7.65
C LEU A 132 -0.93 14.93 6.71
N LEU A 133 -2.23 15.13 6.89
CA LEU A 133 -3.26 14.47 6.08
C LEU A 133 -3.13 14.86 4.61
N ARG A 134 -2.88 16.14 4.32
CA ARG A 134 -2.59 16.61 2.96
C ARG A 134 -1.37 15.90 2.36
N ARG A 135 -0.29 15.71 3.12
CA ARG A 135 0.91 15.01 2.63
C ARG A 135 0.64 13.52 2.40
N LEU A 136 -0.06 12.84 3.32
CA LEU A 136 -0.44 11.43 3.16
C LEU A 136 -1.29 11.22 1.91
N ARG A 137 -2.30 12.06 1.69
CA ARG A 137 -3.16 12.02 0.49
C ARG A 137 -2.35 12.29 -0.79
N ASN A 138 -1.45 13.28 -0.78
CA ASN A 138 -0.57 13.55 -1.92
C ASN A 138 0.36 12.37 -2.22
N THR A 139 0.94 11.73 -1.20
CA THR A 139 1.79 10.54 -1.38
C THR A 139 0.99 9.36 -1.90
N THR A 140 -0.26 9.19 -1.45
CA THR A 140 -1.20 8.17 -1.95
C THR A 140 -1.49 8.38 -3.44
N ASN A 141 -1.81 9.61 -3.86
CA ASN A 141 -2.06 9.94 -5.26
C ASN A 141 -0.82 9.64 -6.16
N ASN A 142 0.37 10.04 -5.70
CA ASN A 142 1.61 9.76 -6.43
C ASN A 142 1.90 8.25 -6.49
N THR A 143 1.61 7.51 -5.42
CA THR A 143 1.76 6.05 -5.37
C THR A 143 0.80 5.35 -6.33
N GLY A 144 -0.46 5.80 -6.40
CA GLY A 144 -1.45 5.29 -7.38
C GLY A 144 -1.02 5.53 -8.83
N GLY A 145 -0.47 6.72 -9.13
CA GLY A 145 0.12 7.01 -10.44
C GLY A 145 1.32 6.11 -10.78
N LEU A 146 2.20 5.88 -9.80
CA LEU A 146 3.33 4.97 -9.96
C LEU A 146 2.89 3.53 -10.18
N LEU A 147 1.91 3.04 -9.42
CA LEU A 147 1.34 1.70 -9.59
C LEU A 147 0.71 1.51 -10.96
N SER A 148 0.03 2.54 -11.48
CA SER A 148 -0.52 2.53 -12.84
C SER A 148 0.58 2.35 -13.89
N ASN A 149 1.68 3.10 -13.76
CA ASN A 149 2.85 2.99 -14.64
C ASN A 149 3.56 1.63 -14.54
N LEU A 150 3.73 1.11 -13.32
CA LEU A 150 4.33 -0.22 -13.10
C LEU A 150 3.46 -1.33 -13.68
N THR A 151 2.13 -1.29 -13.44
CA THR A 151 1.17 -2.22 -14.04
C THR A 151 1.27 -2.20 -15.56
N CYS A 152 1.33 -1.00 -16.13
CA CYS A 152 1.48 -0.83 -17.57
C CYS A 152 2.74 -1.52 -18.10
N LEU A 153 3.90 -1.29 -17.47
CA LEU A 153 5.16 -1.94 -17.86
C LEU A 153 5.09 -3.46 -17.73
N LEU A 154 4.56 -3.96 -16.61
CA LEU A 154 4.41 -5.38 -16.33
C LEU A 154 3.56 -6.06 -17.41
N CYS A 155 2.39 -5.51 -17.71
CA CYS A 155 1.46 -6.05 -18.70
C CYS A 155 1.95 -5.90 -20.14
N SER A 156 2.36 -4.69 -20.53
CA SER A 156 2.65 -4.36 -21.93
C SER A 156 4.04 -4.84 -22.36
N LYS A 157 5.07 -4.57 -21.55
CA LYS A 157 6.48 -4.86 -21.89
C LYS A 157 6.91 -6.24 -21.41
N TYR A 158 6.64 -6.57 -20.16
CA TYR A 158 7.18 -7.79 -19.53
C TYR A 158 6.24 -9.00 -19.57
N LYS A 159 5.01 -8.83 -20.07
CA LYS A 159 3.96 -9.86 -20.20
C LYS A 159 3.68 -10.61 -18.88
N VAL A 160 3.68 -9.86 -17.77
CA VAL A 160 3.37 -10.36 -16.44
C VAL A 160 1.89 -10.09 -16.17
N ASN A 161 1.10 -11.15 -16.05
CA ASN A 161 -0.37 -11.06 -15.87
C ASN A 161 -0.81 -11.02 -14.40
N HIS A 162 0.09 -11.39 -13.49
CA HIS A 162 -0.14 -11.42 -12.05
C HIS A 162 1.19 -11.23 -11.30
N VAL A 163 1.12 -10.62 -10.12
CA VAL A 163 2.23 -10.46 -9.18
C VAL A 163 1.65 -10.75 -7.82
N ASP A 164 2.24 -11.72 -7.12
CA ASP A 164 1.87 -12.02 -5.75
C ASP A 164 2.30 -10.85 -4.86
N VAL A 165 1.35 -10.32 -4.10
CA VAL A 165 1.54 -9.18 -3.20
C VAL A 165 1.19 -9.58 -1.77
N THR A 166 1.95 -9.06 -0.83
CA THR A 166 1.66 -9.17 0.60
C THR A 166 1.13 -7.84 1.10
N TYR A 167 0.26 -7.91 2.11
CA TYR A 167 -0.29 -6.75 2.79
C TYR A 167 0.13 -6.77 4.25
N GLY A 168 0.39 -5.60 4.82
CA GLY A 168 0.72 -5.47 6.24
C GLY A 168 -0.48 -5.78 7.14
N ASN A 169 -0.21 -6.26 8.35
CA ASN A 169 -1.27 -6.49 9.34
C ASN A 169 -1.62 -5.18 10.06
N HIS A 170 -2.82 -4.65 9.78
CA HIS A 170 -3.33 -3.37 10.28
C HIS A 170 -4.51 -3.51 11.25
N SER A 171 -4.62 -4.61 11.98
CA SER A 171 -5.82 -4.93 12.79
C SER A 171 -5.85 -4.40 14.24
N SER A 172 -5.04 -3.41 14.61
CA SER A 172 -5.00 -2.96 16.01
C SER A 172 -6.15 -2.01 16.35
N THR A 173 -6.74 -2.17 17.53
CA THR A 173 -7.68 -1.20 18.11
C THR A 173 -7.00 -0.21 19.04
N ASP A 174 -5.76 -0.50 19.46
CA ASP A 174 -5.02 0.36 20.36
C ASP A 174 -4.46 1.58 19.62
N SER A 175 -4.69 2.76 20.21
CA SER A 175 -4.29 4.02 19.58
C SER A 175 -2.77 4.17 19.51
N PHE A 176 -2.02 3.67 20.50
CA PHE A 176 -0.58 3.76 20.52
C PHE A 176 0.05 2.83 19.49
N GLU A 177 -0.42 1.58 19.39
CA GLU A 177 0.02 0.62 18.38
C GLU A 177 -0.25 1.11 16.95
N LYS A 178 -1.41 1.74 16.69
CA LYS A 178 -1.69 2.37 15.39
C LYS A 178 -0.67 3.45 15.04
N LYS A 179 -0.40 4.35 15.99
CA LYS A 179 0.62 5.41 15.83
C LYS A 179 2.00 4.81 15.57
N GLN A 180 2.35 3.78 16.33
CA GLN A 180 3.60 3.04 16.25
C GLN A 180 3.77 2.43 14.86
N LYS A 181 2.82 1.61 14.40
CA LYS A 181 2.85 0.96 13.08
C LYS A 181 2.98 1.96 11.94
N GLY A 182 2.20 3.06 11.98
CA GLY A 182 2.34 4.11 10.97
C GLY A 182 3.73 4.73 10.95
N CYS A 183 4.33 4.93 12.13
CA CYS A 183 5.70 5.43 12.24
C CYS A 183 6.73 4.46 11.64
N GLN A 184 6.64 3.17 11.99
CA GLN A 184 7.54 2.12 11.52
C GLN A 184 7.50 1.99 9.98
N ILE A 185 6.29 2.01 9.40
CA ILE A 185 6.08 1.91 7.96
C ILE A 185 6.66 3.14 7.24
N LEU A 186 6.35 4.34 7.70
CA LEU A 186 6.86 5.57 7.07
C LEU A 186 8.39 5.66 7.19
N ARG A 187 8.96 5.23 8.31
CA ARG A 187 10.42 5.16 8.49
C ARG A 187 11.07 4.12 7.57
N LYS A 188 10.45 2.95 7.39
CA LYS A 188 10.95 1.95 6.45
C LYS A 188 10.88 2.45 5.01
N TYR A 189 9.77 3.11 4.67
CA TYR A 189 9.54 3.71 3.36
C TYR A 189 10.64 4.72 3.01
N THR A 190 11.04 5.62 3.92
CA THR A 190 12.11 6.60 3.63
C THR A 190 13.43 5.94 3.22
N LYS A 191 13.78 4.79 3.82
CA LYS A 191 14.98 4.02 3.45
C LYS A 191 14.81 3.34 2.09
N VAL A 192 13.67 2.67 1.89
CA VAL A 192 13.39 1.91 0.67
C VAL A 192 13.31 2.81 -0.56
N ILE A 193 12.61 3.94 -0.45
CA ILE A 193 12.44 4.87 -1.57
C ILE A 193 13.77 5.53 -1.98
N SER A 194 14.64 5.81 -1.01
CA SER A 194 15.99 6.35 -1.26
C SER A 194 16.83 5.35 -2.06
N HIS A 195 16.86 4.08 -1.64
CA HIS A 195 17.57 3.03 -2.38
C HIS A 195 17.00 2.81 -3.78
N ALA A 196 15.67 2.83 -3.92
CA ALA A 196 15.00 2.69 -5.21
C ALA A 196 15.35 3.85 -6.15
N ALA A 197 15.31 5.10 -5.66
CA ALA A 197 15.67 6.28 -6.44
C ALA A 197 17.12 6.25 -6.92
N GLN A 198 18.05 5.85 -6.05
CA GLN A 198 19.46 5.69 -6.42
C GLN A 198 19.65 4.64 -7.51
N ALA A 199 19.02 3.46 -7.37
CA ALA A 199 19.16 2.36 -8.32
C ALA A 199 18.49 2.63 -9.68
N LEU A 200 17.40 3.39 -9.71
CA LEU A 200 16.73 3.78 -10.96
C LEU A 200 17.40 4.98 -11.65
N GLY A 201 18.23 5.74 -10.93
CA GLY A 201 18.95 6.89 -11.43
C GLY A 201 18.10 8.16 -11.58
N HIS A 202 18.70 9.20 -12.15
CA HIS A 202 18.15 10.56 -12.19
C HIS A 202 16.97 10.70 -13.13
N CYS A 203 15.85 11.29 -12.72
CA CYS A 203 14.76 11.69 -13.63
C CYS A 203 15.32 12.49 -14.82
N ARG A 204 14.98 12.08 -16.05
CA ARG A 204 15.33 12.82 -17.26
C ARG A 204 14.06 13.49 -17.78
N HIS A 205 13.91 14.79 -17.56
CA HIS A 205 12.94 15.56 -18.30
C HIS A 205 13.45 15.71 -19.74
N LYS A 206 12.72 15.19 -20.74
CA LYS A 206 12.92 15.67 -22.11
C LYS A 206 12.49 17.13 -22.11
N GLN A 207 13.45 18.04 -22.24
CA GLN A 207 13.18 19.39 -22.71
C GLN A 207 12.64 19.24 -24.14
N THR A 208 11.33 19.39 -24.30
CA THR A 208 10.70 19.64 -25.60
C THR A 208 10.57 21.14 -25.78
#